data_AF-A0A1H7XN30-F1
#
_entry.id   AF-A0A1H7XN30-F1
#
_cell.length_a   1.000
_cell.length_b   1.000
_cell.length_c   1.000
_cell.angle_alpha   90.00
_cell.angle_beta   90.00
_cell.angle_gamma   90.00
#
_symmetry.space_group_name_H-M   'P 1'
#
loop_
_entity.id
_entity.type
_entity.pdbx_description
1 polymer ?
#
loop_
_entity_poly.entity_id
_entity_poly.type
_entity_poly.pdbx_seq_one_letter_code
_entity_poly.pdbx_strand_id
1 'polypeptide(L)'
;MKEFKAGDNVYCPKLGGNIFTLKDAAKFNAAPYSLFIQLDDGRVRFTAHGQANEADCVPSLFHATPENHQRLSDLHSDIEFEKPKLKGVELAKKLCERGEVFFAMCSNDEMPLLDDNEAIFPVIQYCGDTAYSFETKNAVYKFVLPIEIVNNKVVEREE
;
A
#
# COMPACT_ATOMS: atom_id res chain seq x y z
N MET A 1 0.00 -5.55 -15.75
CA MET A 1 -0.57 -5.97 -14.45
C MET A 1 0.58 -6.14 -13.49
N LYS A 2 0.52 -5.56 -12.29
CA LYS A 2 1.63 -5.68 -11.33
C LYS A 2 1.59 -7.10 -10.75
N GLU A 3 2.73 -7.78 -10.72
CA GLU A 3 2.84 -9.10 -10.08
C GLU A 3 2.70 -8.97 -8.58
N PHE A 4 2.13 -9.99 -7.95
CA PHE A 4 2.02 -10.08 -6.51
C PHE A 4 3.34 -10.54 -5.91
N LYS A 5 3.66 -10.04 -4.72
CA LYS A 5 4.82 -10.48 -3.93
C LYS A 5 4.48 -10.62 -2.45
N ALA A 6 5.35 -11.31 -1.73
CA ALA A 6 5.24 -11.40 -0.28
C ALA A 6 5.30 -9.99 0.35
N GLY A 7 4.45 -9.77 1.36
CA GLY A 7 4.26 -8.48 2.02
C GLY A 7 3.19 -7.59 1.38
N ASP A 8 2.70 -7.90 0.19
CA ASP A 8 1.56 -7.16 -0.38
C ASP A 8 0.28 -7.42 0.42
N ASN A 9 -0.49 -6.36 0.63
CA ASN A 9 -1.84 -6.43 1.18
C ASN A 9 -2.84 -6.62 0.04
N VAL A 10 -3.73 -7.60 0.17
CA VAL A 10 -4.64 -8.03 -0.90
C VAL A 10 -6.03 -8.36 -0.39
N TYR A 11 -7.02 -8.22 -1.26
CA TYR A 11 -8.33 -8.83 -1.14
C TYR A 11 -8.35 -10.19 -1.85
N CYS A 12 -9.14 -11.11 -1.30
CA CYS A 12 -9.53 -12.34 -1.96
C CYS A 12 -11.03 -12.57 -1.71
N PRO A 13 -11.93 -12.17 -2.63
CA PRO A 13 -13.38 -12.24 -2.42
C PRO A 13 -13.89 -13.65 -2.05
N LYS A 14 -13.20 -14.70 -2.54
CA LYS A 14 -13.49 -16.11 -2.17
C LYS A 14 -13.28 -16.41 -0.68
N LEU A 15 -12.47 -15.60 0.02
CA LEU A 15 -12.16 -15.72 1.45
C LEU A 15 -12.86 -14.64 2.30
N GLY A 16 -13.68 -13.78 1.68
CA GLY A 16 -14.41 -12.70 2.33
C GLY A 16 -13.83 -11.30 2.09
N GLY A 17 -14.28 -10.34 2.91
CA GLY A 17 -13.98 -8.90 2.76
C GLY A 17 -12.70 -8.41 3.45
N ASN A 18 -11.99 -9.26 4.19
CA ASN A 18 -10.81 -8.89 4.96
C ASN A 18 -9.60 -8.59 4.06
N ILE A 19 -8.69 -7.74 4.54
CA ILE A 19 -7.37 -7.56 3.92
C ILE A 19 -6.41 -8.62 4.45
N PHE A 20 -5.75 -9.33 3.54
CA PHE A 20 -4.74 -10.34 3.86
C PHE A 20 -3.35 -9.87 3.44
N THR A 21 -2.32 -10.26 4.21
CA THR A 21 -0.93 -10.05 3.82
C THR A 21 -0.37 -11.33 3.20
N LEU A 22 0.15 -11.22 1.97
CA LEU A 22 0.75 -12.34 1.27
C LEU A 22 2.08 -12.78 1.90
N LYS A 23 2.28 -14.09 2.00
CA LYS A 23 3.50 -14.71 2.51
C LYS A 23 4.20 -15.51 1.42
N ASP A 24 5.52 -15.59 1.54
CA ASP A 24 6.39 -16.30 0.59
C ASP A 24 6.30 -17.83 0.79
N ALA A 25 5.96 -18.55 -0.28
CA ALA A 25 5.88 -20.01 -0.31
C ALA A 25 7.17 -20.71 -0.77
N ALA A 26 8.26 -20.00 -1.08
CA ALA A 26 9.52 -20.54 -1.59
C ALA A 26 10.10 -21.66 -0.71
N LYS A 27 9.91 -21.57 0.61
CA LYS A 27 10.34 -22.61 1.56
C LYS A 27 9.64 -23.98 1.36
N PHE A 28 8.60 -24.04 0.54
CA PHE A 28 7.80 -25.24 0.31
C PHE A 28 8.00 -25.86 -1.08
N ASN A 29 8.94 -25.36 -1.91
CA ASN A 29 9.21 -25.84 -3.28
C ASN A 29 7.93 -26.07 -4.11
N ALA A 30 6.95 -25.18 -3.97
CA ALA A 30 5.59 -25.40 -4.43
C ALA A 30 5.28 -24.77 -5.80
N ALA A 31 6.23 -24.76 -6.75
CA ALA A 31 5.98 -24.22 -8.08
C ALA A 31 4.74 -24.87 -8.73
N PRO A 32 3.83 -24.10 -9.36
CA PRO A 32 3.93 -22.66 -9.69
C PRO A 32 3.46 -21.70 -8.57
N TYR A 33 3.08 -22.22 -7.40
CA TYR A 33 2.53 -21.45 -6.28
C TYR A 33 3.63 -20.89 -5.37
N SER A 34 4.04 -19.67 -5.66
CA SER A 34 5.08 -18.93 -4.90
C SER A 34 4.53 -18.13 -3.72
N LEU A 35 3.22 -17.99 -3.57
CA LEU A 35 2.58 -17.14 -2.56
C LEU A 35 1.52 -17.89 -1.78
N PHE A 36 1.24 -17.46 -0.54
CA PHE A 36 0.09 -17.97 0.22
C PHE A 36 -0.50 -16.96 1.18
N ILE A 37 -1.78 -17.16 1.50
CA ILE A 37 -2.49 -16.54 2.63
C ILE A 37 -2.57 -17.59 3.75
N GLN A 38 -2.17 -17.20 4.96
CA GLN A 38 -2.33 -18.03 6.16
C GLN A 38 -3.73 -17.80 6.73
N LEU A 39 -4.46 -18.88 6.99
CA LEU A 39 -5.74 -18.90 7.69
C LEU A 39 -5.56 -19.64 9.03
N ASP A 40 -6.56 -19.56 9.91
CA ASP A 40 -6.53 -20.25 11.21
C ASP A 40 -6.49 -21.78 11.07
N ASP A 41 -7.16 -22.31 10.05
CA ASP A 41 -7.33 -23.74 9.78
C ASP A 41 -6.44 -24.27 8.64
N GLY A 42 -5.61 -23.41 8.04
CA GLY A 42 -4.78 -23.83 6.91
C GLY A 42 -4.16 -22.68 6.14
N ARG A 43 -3.93 -22.91 4.85
CA ARG A 43 -3.39 -21.89 3.95
C ARG A 43 -3.92 -22.09 2.54
N VAL A 44 -4.12 -20.99 1.85
CA VAL A 44 -4.48 -20.99 0.42
C VAL A 44 -3.29 -20.47 -0.36
N ARG A 45 -2.90 -21.21 -1.40
CA ARG A 45 -1.72 -20.90 -2.22
C ARG A 45 -2.12 -20.20 -3.51
N PHE A 46 -1.24 -19.35 -4.00
CA PHE A 46 -1.45 -18.54 -5.19
C PHE A 46 -0.19 -18.50 -6.06
N THR A 47 -0.37 -18.34 -7.37
CA THR A 47 0.69 -18.02 -8.31
C THR A 47 1.16 -16.56 -8.12
N ALA A 48 2.29 -16.17 -8.71
CA ALA A 48 2.73 -14.77 -8.74
C ALA A 48 1.74 -13.82 -9.46
N HIS A 49 0.84 -14.38 -10.28
CA HIS A 49 -0.24 -13.66 -10.95
C HIS A 49 -1.56 -13.67 -10.16
N GLY A 50 -1.55 -14.22 -8.94
CA GLY A 50 -2.69 -14.17 -8.01
C GLY A 50 -3.78 -15.20 -8.30
N GLN A 51 -3.50 -16.25 -9.06
CA GLN A 51 -4.46 -17.33 -9.32
C GLN A 51 -4.35 -18.40 -8.24
N ALA A 52 -5.50 -18.88 -7.74
CA ALA A 52 -5.54 -20.01 -6.81
C ALA A 52 -5.41 -21.37 -7.52
N ASN A 53 -5.73 -21.41 -8.82
CA ASN A 53 -5.54 -22.54 -9.71
C ASN A 53 -4.92 -22.02 -11.00
N GLU A 54 -3.85 -22.66 -11.49
CA GLU A 54 -3.17 -22.26 -12.73
C GLU A 54 -4.09 -22.28 -13.97
N ALA A 55 -5.15 -23.09 -13.95
CA ALA A 55 -6.16 -23.12 -15.00
C ALA A 55 -7.12 -21.92 -14.99
N ASP A 56 -7.15 -21.11 -13.93
CA ASP A 56 -8.05 -19.96 -13.83
C ASP A 56 -7.62 -18.85 -14.79
N CYS A 57 -8.51 -18.41 -15.69
CA CYS A 57 -8.23 -17.29 -16.59
C CYS A 57 -8.25 -15.92 -15.90
N VAL A 58 -8.69 -15.87 -14.63
CA VAL A 58 -8.81 -14.64 -13.84
C VAL A 58 -8.11 -14.79 -12.49
N PRO A 59 -7.45 -13.73 -11.99
CA PRO A 59 -6.84 -13.76 -10.67
C PRO A 59 -7.92 -13.87 -9.58
N SER A 60 -7.59 -14.55 -8.49
CA SER A 60 -8.40 -14.58 -7.28
C SER A 60 -7.94 -13.53 -6.25
N LEU A 61 -6.83 -12.84 -6.52
CA LEU A 61 -6.28 -11.78 -5.68
C LEU A 61 -6.37 -10.41 -6.34
N PHE A 62 -6.59 -9.39 -5.52
CA PHE A 62 -6.58 -7.98 -5.92
C PHE A 62 -5.78 -7.19 -4.88
N HIS A 63 -4.91 -6.27 -5.29
CA HIS A 63 -4.23 -5.41 -4.32
C HIS A 63 -5.24 -4.60 -3.50
N ALA A 64 -4.98 -4.46 -2.20
CA ALA A 64 -5.83 -3.68 -1.30
C ALA A 64 -5.60 -2.18 -1.52
N THR A 65 -6.11 -1.66 -2.64
CA THR A 65 -6.08 -0.24 -3.02
C THR A 65 -7.49 0.35 -2.97
N PRO A 66 -7.65 1.68 -2.84
CA PRO A 66 -8.97 2.31 -2.84
C PRO A 66 -9.79 2.00 -4.11
N GLU A 67 -9.14 1.97 -5.28
CA GLU A 67 -9.78 1.65 -6.56
C GLU A 67 -10.34 0.22 -6.57
N ASN A 68 -9.57 -0.76 -6.08
CA ASN A 68 -10.04 -2.14 -6.00
C ASN A 68 -11.10 -2.31 -4.90
N HIS A 69 -10.99 -1.62 -3.77
CA HIS A 69 -12.02 -1.62 -2.72
C HIS A 69 -13.37 -1.16 -3.29
N GLN A 70 -13.39 -0.04 -4.03
CA GLN A 70 -14.61 0.46 -4.66
C GLN A 70 -15.18 -0.55 -5.67
N ARG A 71 -14.35 -1.02 -6.62
CA ARG A 71 -14.80 -1.96 -7.65
C ARG A 71 -15.32 -3.28 -7.09
N LEU A 72 -14.64 -3.82 -6.07
CA LEU A 72 -15.05 -5.06 -5.42
C LEU A 72 -16.34 -4.87 -4.63
N SER A 73 -16.50 -3.75 -3.94
CA SER A 73 -17.75 -3.41 -3.23
C SER A 73 -18.93 -3.27 -4.20
N ASP A 74 -18.70 -2.73 -5.40
CA ASP A 74 -19.73 -2.61 -6.43
C ASP A 74 -20.12 -3.97 -7.05
N LEU A 75 -19.15 -4.88 -7.21
CA LEU A 75 -19.35 -6.21 -7.82
C LEU A 75 -19.92 -7.24 -6.83
N HIS A 76 -19.54 -7.14 -5.56
CA HIS A 76 -19.90 -8.08 -4.49
C HIS A 76 -20.64 -7.32 -3.38
N SER A 77 -21.87 -6.90 -3.69
CA SER A 77 -22.71 -6.12 -2.75
C SER A 77 -23.08 -6.87 -1.47
N ASP A 78 -22.89 -8.19 -1.44
CA ASP A 78 -23.09 -9.07 -0.29
C ASP A 78 -21.87 -9.17 0.64
N ILE A 79 -20.73 -8.58 0.27
CA ILE A 79 -19.48 -8.60 1.03
C ILE A 79 -19.13 -7.18 1.49
N GLU A 80 -18.98 -7.00 2.80
CA GLU A 80 -18.42 -5.76 3.35
C GLU A 80 -16.88 -5.84 3.35
N PHE A 81 -16.23 -5.11 2.43
CA PHE A 81 -14.77 -5.07 2.34
C PHE A 81 -14.16 -4.08 3.33
N GLU A 82 -13.14 -4.56 4.06
CA GLU A 82 -12.31 -3.72 4.91
C GLU A 82 -11.65 -2.61 4.08
N LYS A 83 -11.67 -1.37 4.57
CA LYS A 83 -11.07 -0.24 3.85
C LYS A 83 -9.54 -0.36 3.85
N PRO A 84 -8.87 -0.16 2.71
CA PRO A 84 -7.43 -0.23 2.66
C PRO A 84 -6.81 0.95 3.39
N LYS A 85 -5.77 0.69 4.20
CA LYS A 85 -4.93 1.75 4.76
C LYS A 85 -4.20 2.44 3.62
N LEU A 86 -4.32 3.75 3.54
CA LEU A 86 -3.64 4.53 2.52
C LEU A 86 -2.15 4.58 2.84
N LYS A 87 -1.32 4.59 1.79
CA LYS A 87 0.13 4.66 1.93
C LYS A 87 0.72 5.58 0.87
N GLY A 88 1.93 6.08 1.14
CA GLY A 88 2.69 6.88 0.18
C GLY A 88 1.89 8.07 -0.35
N VAL A 89 1.92 8.27 -1.67
CA VAL A 89 1.26 9.42 -2.33
C VAL A 89 -0.24 9.56 -2.03
N GLU A 90 -0.98 8.46 -1.87
CA GLU A 90 -2.42 8.53 -1.60
C GLU A 90 -2.70 9.06 -0.19
N LEU A 91 -1.90 8.62 0.78
CA LEU A 91 -1.96 9.14 2.14
C LEU A 91 -1.53 10.61 2.20
N ALA A 92 -0.43 10.98 1.52
CA ALA A 92 0.02 12.37 1.46
C ALA A 92 -1.05 13.31 0.88
N LYS A 93 -1.69 12.94 -0.23
CA LYS A 93 -2.77 13.75 -0.83
C LYS A 93 -3.90 14.00 0.14
N LYS A 94 -4.38 12.93 0.81
CA LYS A 94 -5.48 13.03 1.77
C LYS A 94 -5.12 13.85 3.01
N LEU A 95 -3.89 13.72 3.52
CA LEU A 95 -3.41 14.54 4.65
C LEU A 95 -3.28 16.01 4.24
N CYS A 96 -2.79 16.30 3.02
CA CYS A 96 -2.76 17.65 2.45
C CYS A 96 -4.17 18.26 2.34
N GLU A 97 -5.15 17.52 1.81
CA GLU A 97 -6.55 17.99 1.68
C GLU A 97 -7.17 18.36 3.03
N ARG A 98 -6.73 17.71 4.11
CA ARG A 98 -7.18 17.99 5.48
C ARG A 98 -6.37 19.08 6.19
N GLY A 99 -5.30 19.59 5.56
CA GLY A 99 -4.36 20.52 6.18
C GLY A 99 -3.53 19.90 7.31
N GLU A 100 -3.36 18.58 7.32
CA GLU A 100 -2.57 17.85 8.32
C GLU A 100 -1.07 17.87 7.98
N VAL A 101 -0.22 17.77 9.01
CA VAL A 101 1.23 17.74 8.87
C VAL A 101 1.72 16.29 8.81
N PHE A 102 2.70 16.01 7.96
CA PHE A 102 3.25 14.66 7.80
C PHE A 102 4.73 14.66 7.42
N PHE A 103 5.42 13.57 7.74
CA PHE A 103 6.71 13.25 7.12
C PHE A 103 6.49 12.48 5.83
N ALA A 104 7.35 12.72 4.84
CA ALA A 104 7.36 11.90 3.64
C ALA A 104 8.78 11.61 3.15
N MET A 105 9.01 10.37 2.72
CA MET A 105 10.23 9.96 2.03
C MET A 105 9.94 9.83 0.53
N CYS A 106 10.69 10.57 -0.28
CA CYS A 106 10.60 10.54 -1.74
C CYS A 106 11.75 9.73 -2.32
N SER A 107 11.52 9.04 -3.44
CA SER A 107 12.61 8.66 -4.35
C SER A 107 12.39 9.33 -5.68
N ASN A 108 13.44 9.93 -6.24
CA ASN A 108 13.47 10.35 -7.64
C ASN A 108 14.03 9.17 -8.45
N ASP A 109 13.30 8.70 -9.47
CA ASP A 109 13.76 7.60 -10.34
C ASP A 109 14.95 7.99 -11.26
N GLU A 110 15.58 9.16 -11.07
CA GLU A 110 16.79 9.61 -11.76
C GLU A 110 17.89 10.16 -10.83
N MET A 111 18.08 9.58 -9.65
CA MET A 111 19.41 9.64 -9.01
C MET A 111 19.79 8.26 -8.46
N PRO A 112 20.77 7.57 -9.07
CA PRO A 112 21.45 6.49 -8.39
C PRO A 112 22.41 7.12 -7.37
N LEU A 113 22.26 6.71 -6.11
CA LEU A 113 23.31 6.41 -5.13
C LEU A 113 22.70 6.57 -3.71
N LEU A 114 22.44 5.43 -3.09
CA LEU A 114 22.44 5.32 -1.64
C LEU A 114 23.90 5.48 -1.19
N ASP A 115 24.27 6.69 -0.80
CA ASP A 115 25.41 6.95 0.07
C ASP A 115 24.87 7.74 1.26
N ASP A 116 24.63 7.06 2.39
CA ASP A 116 24.44 7.52 3.79
C ASP A 116 23.60 8.79 4.08
N ASN A 117 22.94 9.38 3.09
CA ASN A 117 22.24 10.66 3.12
C ASN A 117 20.79 10.51 2.64
N GLU A 118 20.05 9.55 3.20
CA GLU A 118 18.59 9.56 3.10
C GLU A 118 18.05 10.81 3.81
N ALA A 119 17.67 11.83 3.02
CA ALA A 119 17.07 13.04 3.57
C ALA A 119 15.59 12.79 3.87
N ILE A 120 15.24 12.71 5.16
CA ILE A 120 13.86 12.80 5.63
C ILE A 120 13.44 14.26 5.50
N PHE A 121 12.50 14.56 4.61
CA PHE A 121 11.95 15.90 4.49
C PHE A 121 10.73 16.04 5.42
N PRO A 122 10.75 16.96 6.41
CA PRO A 122 9.53 17.40 7.06
C PRO A 122 8.66 18.12 6.01
N VAL A 123 7.54 17.52 5.63
CA VAL A 123 6.54 18.22 4.80
C VAL A 123 5.64 18.99 5.76
N ILE A 124 6.08 20.21 6.09
CA ILE A 124 5.35 21.13 6.95
C ILE A 124 4.38 21.91 6.08
N GLN A 125 3.10 21.51 6.17
CA GLN A 125 1.89 22.28 5.88
C GLN A 125 1.83 23.10 4.56
N TYR A 126 0.83 22.78 3.73
CA TYR A 126 0.29 23.71 2.75
C TYR A 126 -0.36 24.90 3.47
N CYS A 127 0.33 26.03 3.55
CA CYS A 127 -0.27 27.33 3.87
C CYS A 127 -0.31 28.14 2.58
N GLY A 128 -1.50 28.62 2.22
CA GLY A 128 -1.74 29.39 1.01
C GLY A 128 -0.75 30.55 0.83
N ASP A 129 -0.45 30.79 -0.45
CA ASP A 129 0.25 31.94 -1.06
C ASP A 129 1.78 31.96 -1.12
N THR A 130 2.52 31.02 -0.52
CA THR A 130 3.97 30.86 -0.81
C THR A 130 4.32 29.43 -1.19
N ALA A 131 4.25 29.18 -2.50
CA ALA A 131 4.61 27.91 -3.12
C ALA A 131 6.12 27.61 -2.97
N TYR A 132 6.51 26.87 -1.94
CA TYR A 132 7.63 25.95 -2.08
C TYR A 132 7.13 24.72 -2.84
N SER A 133 7.14 24.89 -4.17
CA SER A 133 6.93 23.95 -5.26
C SER A 133 6.50 22.53 -4.86
N PHE A 134 5.19 22.30 -4.94
CA PHE A 134 4.49 21.00 -4.87
C PHE A 134 4.67 20.12 -6.13
N GLU A 135 5.59 20.46 -7.02
CA GLU A 135 5.93 19.65 -8.19
C GLU A 135 7.44 19.55 -8.30
N THR A 136 8.05 18.65 -7.54
CA THR A 136 9.09 17.87 -8.20
C THR A 136 8.32 16.95 -9.12
N LYS A 137 8.22 17.31 -10.41
CA LYS A 137 7.52 16.53 -11.46
C LYS A 137 7.93 15.04 -11.51
N ASN A 138 8.96 14.65 -10.74
CA ASN A 138 9.60 13.36 -10.71
C ASN A 138 9.70 12.71 -9.30
N ALA A 139 9.15 13.31 -8.23
CA ALA A 139 9.24 12.68 -6.90
C ALA A 139 8.04 11.79 -6.60
N VAL A 140 8.30 10.50 -6.35
CA VAL A 140 7.29 9.55 -5.89
C VAL A 140 7.44 9.38 -4.39
N TYR A 141 6.42 9.79 -3.62
CA TYR A 141 6.34 9.56 -2.18
C TYR A 141 6.19 8.06 -1.91
N LYS A 142 7.25 7.43 -1.40
CA LYS A 142 7.26 6.00 -1.07
C LYS A 142 6.70 5.73 0.33
N PHE A 143 6.99 6.61 1.27
CA PHE A 143 6.55 6.50 2.66
C PHE A 143 6.00 7.83 3.13
N VAL A 144 4.88 7.80 3.83
CA VAL A 144 4.22 8.96 4.41
C VAL A 144 3.78 8.58 5.82
N LEU A 145 4.08 9.46 6.78
CA LEU A 145 3.78 9.27 8.19
C LEU A 145 3.06 10.50 8.73
N PRO A 146 1.78 10.40 9.14
CA PRO A 146 1.08 11.51 9.78
C PRO A 146 1.71 11.80 11.15
N ILE A 147 1.87 13.08 11.47
CA ILE A 147 2.51 13.52 12.71
C ILE A 147 1.73 14.61 13.42
N GLU A 148 1.98 14.74 14.71
CA GLU A 148 1.54 15.86 15.54
C GLU A 148 2.75 16.49 16.25
N ILE A 149 2.72 17.80 16.48
CA ILE A 149 3.73 18.51 17.27
C ILE A 149 3.16 18.83 18.64
N VAL A 150 3.56 18.06 19.65
CA VAL A 150 3.13 18.23 21.05
C VAL A 150 4.33 18.71 21.87
N ASN A 151 4.24 19.89 22.49
CA ASN A 151 5.31 20.47 23.31
C ASN A 151 6.69 20.51 22.60
N ASN A 152 6.72 20.97 21.34
CA ASN A 152 7.90 20.98 20.46
C ASN A 152 8.52 19.59 20.19
N LYS A 153 7.76 18.50 20.39
CA LYS A 153 8.16 17.14 20.03
C LYS A 153 7.25 16.60 18.95
N VAL A 154 7.84 15.90 17.98
CA VAL A 154 7.09 15.21 16.94
C VAL A 154 6.62 13.85 17.46
N VAL A 155 5.33 13.58 17.31
CA VAL A 155 4.69 12.32 17.69
C VAL A 155 4.00 11.75 16.45
N GLU A 156 4.18 10.45 16.20
CA GLU A 156 3.44 9.74 15.14
C GLU A 156 1.96 9.62 15.51
N ARG A 157 1.09 9.80 14.53
CA ARG A 157 -0.36 9.61 14.69
C ARG A 157 -0.79 8.32 14.00
N GLU A 158 -1.59 7.50 14.67
CA GLU A 158 -2.25 6.36 14.01
C GLU A 158 -3.42 6.85 13.12
N GLU A 159 -3.53 6.31 11.90
CA GLU A 159 -4.66 6.56 10.96
C GLU A 159 -5.84 5.62 11.22
#